data_AF-A0A7C4UKK7-F1
#
_entry.id   AF-A0A7C4UKK7-F1
#
_cell.length_a   1.000
_cell.length_b   1.000
_cell.length_c   1.000
_cell.angle_alpha   90.00
_cell.angle_beta   90.00
_cell.angle_gamma   90.00
#
_symmetry.space_group_name_H-M   'P 1'
#
loop_
_entity.id
_entity.type
_entity.pdbx_description
1 polymer ?
#
loop_
_entity_poly.entity_id
_entity_poly.type
_entity_poly.pdbx_seq_one_letter_code
_entity_poly.pdbx_strand_id
1 'polypeptide(L)'
;MTRTLLITILIEGLVGLGFAVWRRKPVLSISLTILFGNIITQSLLWIILNIFFNDYLIALVTSEILIWLGESIFLACVRNNQLNFGEAFLLSLVMNLCSFGVGMFLPI
;
A
#
# COMPACT_ATOMS: atom_id res chain seq x y z
N MET A 1 1.32 -15.38 4.84
CA MET A 1 1.36 -14.63 3.56
C MET A 1 -0.04 -14.37 3.00
N THR A 2 -0.89 -15.37 2.76
CA THR A 2 -2.22 -15.16 2.14
C THR A 2 -3.24 -14.43 3.01
N ARG A 3 -3.27 -14.68 4.33
CA ARG A 3 -4.24 -14.03 5.24
C ARG A 3 -3.97 -12.54 5.43
N THR A 4 -2.70 -12.18 5.63
CA THR A 4 -2.28 -10.78 5.75
C THR A 4 -2.53 -10.03 4.45
N LEU A 5 -2.18 -10.63 3.30
CA LEU A 5 -2.38 -10.03 1.97
C LEU A 5 -3.88 -9.78 1.66
N LEU A 6 -4.77 -10.72 2.01
CA LEU A 6 -6.22 -10.52 1.89
C LEU A 6 -6.74 -9.37 2.75
N ILE A 7 -6.26 -9.26 3.99
CA ILE A 7 -6.69 -8.21 4.92
C ILE A 7 -6.15 -6.85 4.47
N THR A 8 -4.88 -6.77 4.05
CA THR A 8 -4.26 -5.58 3.47
C THR A 8 -5.05 -5.10 2.25
N ILE A 9 -5.32 -5.98 1.26
CA ILE A 9 -6.12 -5.62 0.08
C ILE A 9 -7.51 -5.13 0.47
N LEU A 10 -8.15 -5.73 1.46
CA LEU A 10 -9.48 -5.29 1.93
C LEU A 10 -9.43 -3.90 2.54
N ILE A 11 -8.47 -3.63 3.43
CA ILE A 11 -8.31 -2.35 4.11
C ILE A 11 -7.97 -1.26 3.10
N GLU A 12 -6.94 -1.49 2.29
CA GLU A 12 -6.48 -0.52 1.30
C GLU A 12 -7.49 -0.33 0.17
N GLY A 13 -8.19 -1.39 -0.21
CA GLY A 13 -9.33 -1.33 -1.10
C GLY A 13 -10.42 -0.41 -0.55
N LEU A 14 -10.81 -0.56 0.72
CA LEU A 14 -11.81 0.31 1.35
C LEU A 14 -11.33 1.76 1.46
N VAL A 15 -10.07 1.98 1.83
CA VAL A 15 -9.46 3.33 1.88
C VAL A 15 -9.44 3.96 0.49
N GLY A 16 -8.99 3.22 -0.52
CA GLY A 16 -8.93 3.67 -1.92
C GLY A 16 -10.31 3.95 -2.51
N LEU A 17 -11.30 3.09 -2.22
CA LEU A 17 -12.69 3.30 -2.57
C LEU A 17 -13.24 4.58 -1.92
N GLY A 18 -13.06 4.72 -0.60
CA GLY A 18 -13.50 5.89 0.16
C GLY A 18 -12.87 7.18 -0.37
N PHE A 19 -11.56 7.16 -0.64
CA PHE A 19 -10.84 8.29 -1.21
C PHE A 19 -11.33 8.63 -2.63
N ALA A 20 -11.49 7.62 -3.50
CA ALA A 20 -11.95 7.82 -4.86
C ALA A 20 -13.39 8.37 -4.91
N VAL A 21 -14.29 7.87 -4.05
CA VAL A 21 -15.65 8.40 -3.91
C VAL A 21 -15.62 9.83 -3.39
N TRP A 22 -14.84 10.10 -2.34
CA TRP A 22 -14.75 11.43 -1.73
C TRP A 22 -14.19 12.49 -2.69
N ARG A 23 -13.16 12.13 -3.47
CA ARG A 23 -12.49 13.03 -4.42
C ARG A 23 -13.06 12.94 -5.85
N ARG A 24 -14.13 12.16 -6.06
CA ARG A 24 -14.77 11.89 -7.38
C ARG A 24 -13.77 11.44 -8.45
N LYS A 25 -12.87 10.53 -8.09
CA LYS A 25 -11.82 9.96 -8.96
C LYS A 25 -12.25 8.60 -9.51
N PRO A 26 -11.65 8.11 -10.61
CA PRO A 26 -11.99 6.83 -11.22
C PRO A 26 -11.68 5.65 -10.30
N VAL A 27 -12.74 5.14 -9.67
CA VAL A 27 -12.72 4.06 -8.67
C VAL A 27 -12.02 2.80 -9.21
N LEU A 28 -12.45 2.31 -10.38
CA LEU A 28 -11.93 1.07 -10.95
C LEU A 28 -10.41 1.13 -11.20
N SER A 29 -9.93 2.24 -11.75
CA SER A 29 -8.50 2.41 -12.06
C SER A 29 -7.67 2.47 -10.77
N ILE A 30 -8.13 3.23 -9.78
CA ILE A 30 -7.46 3.35 -8.49
C ILE A 30 -7.42 1.98 -7.79
N SER A 31 -8.55 1.28 -7.71
CA SER A 31 -8.61 -0.04 -7.07
C SER A 31 -7.71 -1.07 -7.75
N LEU A 32 -7.64 -1.09 -9.09
CA LEU A 32 -6.72 -1.97 -9.80
C LEU A 32 -5.26 -1.61 -9.52
N THR A 33 -4.94 -0.31 -9.52
CA THR A 33 -3.57 0.15 -9.23
C THR A 33 -3.14 -0.24 -7.82
N ILE A 34 -4.02 -0.07 -6.83
CA ILE A 34 -3.79 -0.48 -5.44
C ILE A 34 -3.57 -2.00 -5.37
N LEU A 35 -4.42 -2.79 -6.02
CA LEU A 35 -4.32 -4.25 -6.03
C LEU A 35 -2.96 -4.71 -6.59
N PHE A 36 -2.56 -4.19 -7.75
CA PHE A 36 -1.27 -4.53 -8.36
C PHE A 36 -0.09 -4.04 -7.54
N GLY A 37 -0.17 -2.82 -7.00
CA GLY A 37 0.83 -2.24 -6.10
C GLY A 37 1.09 -3.15 -4.91
N ASN A 38 0.04 -3.49 -4.17
CA ASN A 38 0.08 -4.38 -3.01
C ASN A 38 0.69 -5.75 -3.30
N ILE A 39 0.32 -6.38 -4.41
CA ILE A 39 0.87 -7.70 -4.77
C ILE A 39 2.39 -7.61 -4.91
N ILE A 40 2.89 -6.56 -5.54
CA ILE A 40 4.32 -6.34 -5.76
C ILE A 40 5.01 -5.98 -4.44
N THR A 41 4.50 -4.98 -3.72
CA THR A 41 5.13 -4.43 -2.52
C THR A 41 5.13 -5.44 -1.38
N GLN A 42 4.03 -6.17 -1.18
CA GLN A 42 3.92 -7.16 -0.11
C GLN A 42 4.77 -8.41 -0.39
N SER A 43 4.94 -8.78 -1.67
CA SER A 43 5.90 -9.83 -2.06
C SER A 43 7.34 -9.40 -1.80
N LEU A 44 7.68 -8.16 -2.16
CA LEU A 44 9.02 -7.59 -1.96
C LEU A 44 9.36 -7.45 -0.46
N LEU A 45 8.42 -6.93 0.33
CA LEU A 45 8.55 -6.80 1.79
C LEU A 45 8.83 -8.16 2.42
N TRP A 46 8.09 -9.20 2.02
CA TRP A 46 8.29 -10.54 2.55
C TRP A 46 9.69 -11.08 2.23
N ILE A 47 10.19 -10.88 1.02
CA ILE A 47 11.56 -11.28 0.63
C ILE A 47 12.59 -10.55 1.50
N ILE A 48 12.47 -9.22 1.65
CA ILE A 48 13.41 -8.41 2.43
C ILE A 48 13.42 -8.85 3.89
N LEU A 49 12.26 -9.04 4.51
CA LEU A 49 12.16 -9.44 5.91
C LEU A 49 12.73 -10.85 6.18
N ASN A 50 12.66 -11.76 5.21
CA ASN A 50 13.30 -13.08 5.33
C ASN A 50 14.82 -13.01 5.19
N ILE A 51 15.34 -12.12 4.34
CA ILE A 51 16.79 -11.93 4.15
C ILE A 51 17.39 -11.22 5.38
N PHE A 52 16.72 -10.19 5.90
CA PHE A 52 17.19 -9.35 7.01
C PHE A 52 16.51 -9.68 8.33
N PHE A 53 16.31 -10.96 8.63
CA PHE A 53 15.59 -11.40 9.83
C PHE A 53 16.26 -10.95 11.15
N ASN A 54 17.58 -10.74 11.17
CA ASN A 54 18.32 -10.27 12.35
C ASN A 54 18.06 -8.79 12.67
N ASP A 55 17.82 -7.96 11.66
CA ASP A 55 17.55 -6.52 11.78
C ASP A 55 16.09 -6.20 11.45
N TYR A 56 15.17 -7.09 11.86
CA TYR A 56 13.78 -7.11 11.42
C TYR A 56 13.08 -5.75 11.50
N LEU A 57 13.23 -5.03 12.61
CA LEU A 57 12.58 -3.72 12.80
C LEU A 57 13.13 -2.65 11.85
N ILE A 58 14.45 -2.62 11.64
CA ILE A 58 15.09 -1.65 10.74
C ILE A 58 14.71 -1.97 9.30
N ALA A 59 14.75 -3.25 8.93
CA ALA A 59 14.35 -3.72 7.61
C ALA A 59 12.87 -3.42 7.33
N LEU A 60 11.98 -3.62 8.31
CA LEU A 60 10.56 -3.31 8.21
C LEU A 60 10.33 -1.82 7.96
N VAL A 61 10.83 -0.95 8.84
CA VAL A 61 10.61 0.51 8.72
C VAL A 61 11.21 1.05 7.43
N THR A 62 12.41 0.62 7.05
CA THR A 62 13.06 1.05 5.81
C THR A 62 12.27 0.60 4.58
N SER A 63 11.77 -0.64 4.59
CA SER A 63 10.98 -1.18 3.48
C SER A 63 9.63 -0.48 3.35
N GLU A 64 8.95 -0.20 4.46
CA GLU A 64 7.69 0.56 4.50
C GLU A 64 7.88 1.97 3.88
N ILE A 65 8.97 2.67 4.21
CA ILE A 65 9.27 3.98 3.61
C ILE A 65 9.48 3.87 2.10
N LEU A 66 10.22 2.85 1.64
CA LEU A 66 10.46 2.62 0.22
C LEU A 66 9.19 2.23 -0.53
N ILE A 67 8.35 1.39 0.08
CA ILE A 67 7.06 0.95 -0.45
C ILE A 67 6.14 2.15 -0.60
N TRP A 68 5.99 2.93 0.47
CA TRP A 68 5.16 4.14 0.46
C TRP A 68 5.55 5.12 -0.65
N LEU A 69 6.85 5.39 -0.80
CA LEU A 69 7.37 6.23 -1.89
C LEU A 69 7.11 5.59 -3.25
N GLY A 70 7.41 4.30 -3.42
CA GLY A 70 7.18 3.56 -4.65
C GLY A 70 5.71 3.56 -5.08
N GLU A 71 4.78 3.31 -4.16
CA GLU A 71 3.34 3.34 -4.40
C GLU A 71 2.85 4.73 -4.75
N SER A 72 3.35 5.77 -4.08
CA SER A 72 2.97 7.15 -4.39
C SER A 72 3.35 7.52 -5.82
N ILE A 73 4.53 7.08 -6.27
CA ILE A 73 4.99 7.28 -7.65
C ILE A 73 4.15 6.45 -8.61
N PHE A 74 3.92 5.16 -8.30
CA PHE A 74 3.14 4.26 -9.14
C PHE A 74 1.70 4.78 -9.35
N LEU A 75 1.03 5.20 -8.29
CA LEU A 75 -0.31 5.80 -8.33
C LEU A 75 -0.36 7.09 -9.15
N ALA A 76 0.66 7.94 -9.06
CA ALA A 76 0.76 9.19 -9.81
C ALA A 76 1.09 8.96 -11.30
N CYS A 77 1.89 7.94 -11.62
CA CYS A 77 2.28 7.60 -12.99
C CYS A 77 1.12 7.02 -13.81
N VAL A 78 0.17 6.33 -13.18
CA VAL A 78 -0.99 5.78 -13.87
C VAL A 78 -1.97 6.91 -14.21
N ARG A 79 -1.89 7.38 -15.46
CA ARG A 79 -2.70 8.50 -15.98
C ARG A 79 -4.21 8.28 -15.82
N ASN A 80 -4.68 7.04 -15.88
CA ASN A 80 -6.09 6.71 -15.67
C ASN A 80 -6.58 6.96 -14.24
N ASN A 81 -5.70 7.08 -13.23
CA ASN A 81 -6.11 7.38 -11.86
C ASN A 81 -6.50 8.84 -11.68
N GLN A 82 -6.06 9.73 -12.58
CA GLN A 82 -6.29 11.17 -12.51
C GLN A 82 -5.87 11.79 -11.16
N LEU A 83 -4.85 11.20 -10.50
CA LEU A 83 -4.32 11.66 -9.23
C LEU A 83 -3.18 12.65 -9.48
N ASN A 84 -3.19 13.78 -8.77
CA ASN A 84 -2.01 14.61 -8.66
C ASN A 84 -1.01 13.98 -7.68
N PHE A 85 0.28 14.32 -7.76
CA PHE A 85 1.32 13.79 -6.87
C PHE A 85 0.97 13.90 -5.38
N GLY A 86 0.41 15.04 -4.94
CA GLY A 86 -0.03 15.20 -3.55
C GLY A 86 -1.20 14.29 -3.16
N GLU A 87 -2.12 14.02 -4.08
CA GLU A 87 -3.24 13.09 -3.84
C GLU A 87 -2.74 11.64 -3.79
N ALA A 88 -1.84 11.26 -4.70
CA ALA A 88 -1.23 9.93 -4.73
C ALA A 88 -0.38 9.65 -3.49
N PHE A 89 0.39 10.64 -3.05
CA PHE A 89 1.20 10.57 -1.84
C PHE A 89 0.35 10.44 -0.58
N LEU A 90 -0.71 11.25 -0.45
CA LEU A 90 -1.61 11.18 0.68
C LEU A 90 -2.40 9.87 0.70
N LEU A 91 -2.87 9.39 -0.46
CA LEU A 91 -3.53 8.10 -0.58
C LEU A 91 -2.60 6.95 -0.16
N SER A 92 -1.37 6.92 -0.71
CA SER A 92 -0.34 5.94 -0.35
C SER A 92 -0.03 5.97 1.15
N LEU A 93 0.09 7.16 1.74
CA LEU A 93 0.35 7.32 3.18
C LEU A 93 -0.78 6.73 4.02
N VAL A 94 -2.04 7.06 3.70
CA VAL A 94 -3.19 6.59 4.47
C VAL A 94 -3.34 5.07 4.34
N MET A 95 -3.14 4.51 3.15
CA MET A 95 -3.16 3.06 2.92
C MET A 95 -2.09 2.36 3.75
N ASN A 96 -0.82 2.77 3.62
CA ASN A 96 0.29 2.16 4.37
C ASN A 96 0.09 2.32 5.88
N LEU A 97 -0.35 3.48 6.38
CA LEU A 97 -0.63 3.67 7.81
C LEU A 97 -1.75 2.77 8.32
N CYS A 98 -2.84 2.63 7.57
CA CYS A 98 -3.95 1.75 7.93
C CYS A 98 -3.50 0.28 7.92
N SER A 99 -2.79 -0.15 6.89
CA SER A 99 -2.30 -1.52 6.76
C SER A 99 -1.23 -1.87 7.78
N PHE A 100 -0.28 -0.98 8.01
CA PHE A 100 0.75 -1.13 9.05
C PHE A 100 0.10 -1.18 10.44
N GLY A 101 -0.80 -0.23 10.72
CA GLY A 101 -1.53 -0.16 11.97
C GLY A 101 -2.29 -1.45 12.26
N VAL A 102 -3.07 -1.95 11.30
CA VAL A 102 -3.79 -3.22 11.46
C VAL A 102 -2.83 -4.42 11.50
N GLY A 103 -1.75 -4.38 10.72
CA GLY A 103 -0.68 -5.38 10.72
C GLY A 103 -0.03 -5.58 12.09
N MET A 104 0.10 -4.52 12.90
CA MET A 104 0.61 -4.63 14.27
C MET A 104 -0.35 -5.34 15.24
N PHE A 105 -1.65 -5.31 14.98
CA PHE A 105 -2.67 -5.95 15.83
C PHE A 105 -3.05 -7.35 15.35
N LEU A 106 -2.65 -7.74 14.14
CA LEU A 106 -2.87 -9.08 13.62
C LEU A 106 -1.91 -10.07 14.27
N PRO A 107 -2.40 -11.12 14.94
CA PRO A 107 -1.53 -12.18 15.45
C PRO A 107 -0.86 -12.88 14.26
N ILE A 108 0.47 -12.96 14.31
CA ILE A 108 1.35 -13.61 13.33
C ILE A 108 1.04 -15.11 13.27
#